data_AF-A0A527Y0Q5-F1
#
_entry.id   AF-A0A527Y0Q5-F1
#
_cell.length_a   1.000
_cell.length_b   1.000
_cell.length_c   1.000
_cell.angle_alpha   90.00
_cell.angle_beta   90.00
_cell.angle_gamma   90.00
#
_symmetry.space_group_name_H-M   'P 1'
#
loop_
_entity.id
_entity.type
_entity.pdbx_description
1 polymer ?
#
loop_
_entity_poly.entity_id
_entity_poly.type
_entity_poly.pdbx_seq_one_letter_code
_entity_poly.pdbx_strand_id
1 'polypeptide(L)'
;MTFLRIRKLALVAAGISILSSCVIPDDTSSIAKVDPTTAAARKEMVGLSEADVRMCAGFPTATADVGSSGQIWTYQRTVQRG
;
A
#
# COMPACT_ATOMS: atom_id res chain seq x y z
N MET A 1 20.71 24.63 -34.50
CA MET A 1 20.46 23.23 -34.06
C MET A 1 20.91 22.92 -32.62
N THR A 2 21.50 23.87 -31.88
CA THR A 2 21.97 23.69 -30.50
C THR A 2 20.88 23.92 -29.44
N PHE A 3 19.98 24.88 -29.65
CA PHE A 3 18.89 25.22 -28.72
C PHE A 3 17.88 24.09 -28.46
N LEU A 4 17.60 23.24 -29.45
CA LEU A 4 16.71 22.08 -29.28
C LEU A 4 17.31 20.99 -28.39
N ARG A 5 18.65 20.87 -28.37
CA ARG A 5 19.35 19.87 -27.53
C ARG A 5 19.34 20.26 -26.05
N ILE A 6 19.47 21.56 -25.75
CA ILE A 6 19.42 22.10 -24.38
C ILE A 6 18.03 21.88 -23.76
N ARG A 7 16.95 22.06 -24.56
CA ARG A 7 15.57 21.85 -24.10
C ARG A 7 15.26 20.39 -23.75
N LYS A 8 15.86 19.43 -24.47
CA LYS A 8 15.73 17.98 -24.16
C LYS A 8 16.46 17.59 -22.89
N LEU A 9 17.65 18.16 -22.66
CA LEU A 9 18.43 17.95 -21.43
C LEU A 9 17.70 18.46 -20.19
N ALA A 10 17.05 19.63 -20.28
CA ALA A 10 16.26 20.18 -19.17
C ALA A 10 15.05 19.29 -18.81
N LEU A 11 14.42 18.66 -19.80
CA LEU A 11 13.26 17.80 -19.60
C LEU A 11 13.63 16.46 -18.95
N VAL A 12 14.80 15.91 -19.29
CA VAL A 12 15.35 14.71 -18.63
C VAL A 12 15.75 15.01 -17.18
N ALA A 13 16.40 16.16 -16.94
CA ALA A 13 16.80 16.57 -15.60
C ALA A 13 15.59 16.81 -14.67
N ALA A 14 14.51 17.41 -15.19
CA ALA A 14 13.27 17.60 -14.44
C ALA A 14 12.57 16.27 -14.12
N GLY A 15 12.63 15.28 -15.01
CA GLY A 15 12.06 13.95 -14.77
C GLY A 15 12.75 13.20 -13.63
N ILE A 16 14.09 13.23 -13.58
CA ILE A 16 14.88 12.52 -12.56
C ILE A 16 14.58 13.05 -11.14
N SER A 17 14.39 14.36 -10.99
CA SER A 17 14.10 14.98 -9.69
C SER A 17 12.76 14.54 -9.09
N ILE A 18 11.78 14.16 -9.93
CA ILE A 18 10.44 13.73 -9.48
C ILE A 18 10.44 12.25 -9.05
N LEU A 19 11.38 11.43 -9.55
CA LEU A 19 11.52 10.03 -9.17
C LEU A 19 12.33 9.84 -7.87
N SER A 20 13.11 10.83 -7.45
CA SER A 20 13.88 10.80 -6.20
C SER A 20 13.01 10.79 -4.94
N SER A 21 11.75 11.25 -5.02
CA SER A 21 10.80 11.23 -3.91
C SER A 21 10.03 9.91 -3.79
N CYS A 22 10.21 8.97 -4.72
CA CYS A 22 9.65 7.62 -4.63
C CYS A 22 10.59 6.73 -3.80
N VAL A 23 10.55 6.86 -2.48
CA VAL A 23 11.21 5.90 -1.58
C VAL A 23 10.48 4.56 -1.70
N ILE A 24 11.16 3.55 -2.24
CA ILE A 24 10.70 2.16 -2.16
C ILE A 24 10.82 1.77 -0.67
N PRO A 25 9.72 1.45 0.03
CA PRO A 25 9.80 1.07 1.43
C PRO A 25 10.71 -0.15 1.60
N ASP A 26 11.61 -0.12 2.59
CA ASP A 26 12.55 -1.23 2.85
C ASP A 26 11.83 -2.58 3.09
N ASP A 27 10.55 -2.55 3.44
CA ASP A 27 9.71 -3.73 3.67
C ASP A 27 9.13 -4.37 2.38
N THR A 28 9.34 -3.79 1.20
CA THR A 28 8.98 -4.45 -0.05
C THR A 28 10.10 -5.39 -0.50
N SER A 29 10.34 -6.46 0.27
CA SER A 29 11.28 -7.48 -0.17
C SER A 29 10.71 -8.17 -1.41
N SER A 30 11.45 -8.20 -2.52
CA SER A 30 11.10 -8.97 -3.71
C SER A 30 11.22 -10.48 -3.50
N ILE A 31 11.81 -10.89 -2.37
CA ILE A 31 12.18 -12.27 -2.05
C ILE A 31 11.17 -12.92 -1.10
N ALA A 32 10.57 -12.18 -0.16
CA ALA A 32 9.54 -12.73 0.72
C ALA A 32 8.25 -12.93 -0.07
N LYS A 33 8.11 -14.14 -0.62
CA LYS A 33 6.86 -14.61 -1.19
C LYS A 33 5.80 -14.60 -0.07
N VAL A 34 4.64 -14.06 -0.39
CA VAL A 34 3.48 -14.16 0.50
C VAL A 34 3.17 -15.64 0.71
N ASP A 35 3.00 -16.04 1.97
CA ASP A 35 2.61 -17.40 2.32
C ASP A 35 1.32 -17.80 1.56
N PRO A 36 1.25 -18.99 0.94
CA PRO A 36 0.10 -19.40 0.13
C PRO A 36 -1.22 -19.38 0.90
N THR A 37 -1.20 -19.66 2.21
CA THR A 37 -2.37 -19.59 3.08
C THR A 37 -2.83 -18.14 3.23
N THR A 38 -1.89 -17.22 3.40
CA THR A 38 -2.19 -15.77 3.47
C THR A 38 -2.74 -15.25 2.13
N ALA A 39 -2.19 -15.74 1.02
CA ALA A 39 -2.66 -15.38 -0.31
C ALA A 39 -4.09 -15.91 -0.58
N ALA A 40 -4.39 -17.14 -0.18
CA ALA A 40 -5.73 -17.71 -0.27
C ALA A 40 -6.72 -16.96 0.62
N ALA A 41 -6.38 -16.72 1.89
CA ALA A 41 -7.22 -15.98 2.82
C ALA A 41 -7.56 -14.57 2.32
N ARG A 42 -6.61 -13.87 1.67
CA ARG A 42 -6.88 -12.55 1.06
C ARG A 42 -7.96 -12.59 -0.01
N LYS A 43 -8.06 -13.67 -0.78
CA LYS A 43 -9.10 -13.81 -1.80
C LYS A 43 -10.47 -14.04 -1.17
N GLU A 44 -10.53 -14.90 -0.16
CA GLU A 44 -11.79 -15.22 0.54
C GLU A 44 -12.35 -14.03 1.34
N MET A 45 -11.50 -13.09 1.76
CA MET A 45 -11.96 -11.87 2.46
C MET A 45 -12.66 -10.86 1.54
N VAL A 46 -12.53 -10.98 0.21
CA VAL A 46 -13.17 -10.06 -0.73
C VAL A 46 -14.66 -10.36 -0.82
N GLY A 47 -15.49 -9.34 -0.60
CA GLY A 47 -16.95 -9.47 -0.65
C GLY A 47 -17.60 -9.79 0.69
N LEU A 48 -16.82 -9.96 1.76
CA LEU A 48 -17.37 -10.00 3.12
C LEU A 48 -18.06 -8.69 3.46
N SER A 49 -19.20 -8.78 4.16
CA SER A 49 -19.87 -7.60 4.67
C SER A 49 -19.13 -7.03 5.88
N GLU A 50 -19.39 -5.77 6.19
CA GLU A 50 -18.91 -5.14 7.42
C GLU A 50 -19.28 -5.93 8.68
N ALA A 51 -20.48 -6.54 8.70
CA ALA A 51 -20.93 -7.33 9.83
C ALA A 51 -20.15 -8.64 9.96
N ASP A 52 -19.86 -9.32 8.84
CA ASP A 52 -19.07 -10.56 8.84
C ASP A 52 -17.66 -10.30 9.36
N VAL A 53 -17.03 -9.22 8.91
CA VAL A 53 -15.70 -8.83 9.36
C VAL A 53 -15.72 -8.50 10.86
N ARG A 54 -16.73 -7.77 11.36
CA ARG A 54 -16.85 -7.44 12.79
C ARG A 54 -17.16 -8.65 13.67
N MET A 55 -17.91 -9.64 13.15
CA MET A 55 -18.18 -10.88 13.87
C MET A 55 -16.89 -11.68 14.10
N CYS A 56 -16.01 -11.74 13.10
CA CYS A 56 -14.78 -12.53 13.15
C CYS A 56 -13.60 -11.79 13.80
N ALA A 57 -13.40 -10.51 13.46
CA ALA A 57 -12.24 -9.72 13.90
C ALA A 57 -12.54 -8.82 15.12
N GLY A 58 -13.82 -8.61 15.45
CA GLY A 58 -14.26 -7.61 16.42
C GLY A 58 -14.37 -6.21 15.79
N PHE A 59 -14.53 -5.20 16.63
CA PHE A 59 -14.51 -3.80 16.18
C PHE A 59 -13.08 -3.33 15.90
N PRO A 60 -12.87 -2.53 14.85
CA PRO A 60 -11.54 -2.01 14.53
C PRO A 60 -11.05 -1.04 15.61
N THR A 61 -9.73 -1.01 15.80
CA THR A 61 -9.09 -0.06 16.72
C THR A 61 -9.06 1.36 16.15
N ALA A 62 -9.03 1.48 14.81
CA ALA A 62 -9.13 2.76 14.12
C ALA A 62 -9.78 2.57 12.74
N THR A 63 -10.43 3.61 12.24
CA THR A 63 -11.00 3.67 10.90
C THR A 63 -10.60 4.96 10.20
N ALA A 64 -10.28 4.89 8.92
CA ALA A 64 -9.97 6.05 8.08
C ALA A 64 -10.89 6.08 6.86
N ASP A 65 -11.60 7.18 6.65
CA ASP A 65 -12.44 7.38 5.46
C ASP A 65 -11.57 7.74 4.25
N VAL A 66 -11.77 7.06 3.14
CA VAL A 66 -11.07 7.25 1.86
C VAL A 66 -12.01 7.77 0.76
N GLY A 67 -13.17 8.29 1.14
CA GLY A 67 -14.16 8.88 0.24
C GLY A 67 -14.88 7.81 -0.59
N SER A 68 -14.91 7.99 -1.92
CA SER A 68 -15.61 7.06 -2.82
C SER A 68 -15.05 5.64 -2.83
N SER A 69 -13.84 5.44 -2.30
CA SER A 69 -13.20 4.13 -2.19
C SER A 69 -13.58 3.37 -0.92
N GLY A 70 -14.38 3.97 -0.03
CA GLY A 70 -14.85 3.35 1.21
C GLY A 70 -14.03 3.73 2.43
N GLN A 71 -13.94 2.82 3.40
CA GLN A 71 -13.26 3.05 4.69
C GLN A 71 -12.18 1.98 4.91
N ILE A 72 -11.03 2.41 5.43
CA ILE A 72 -9.95 1.52 5.86
C ILE A 72 -10.11 1.24 7.34
N TRP A 73 -10.05 -0.03 7.73
CA TRP A 73 -10.13 -0.48 9.11
C TRP A 73 -8.79 -1.03 9.58
N THR A 74 -8.35 -0.59 10.75
CA THR A 74 -7.08 -1.00 11.36
C THR A 74 -7.36 -1.78 12.63
N TYR A 75 -6.62 -2.88 12.80
CA TYR A 75 -6.66 -3.73 13.99
C TYR A 75 -5.26 -3.78 14.59
N GLN A 76 -5.05 -3.06 15.68
CA GLN A 76 -3.80 -3.12 16.43
C GLN A 76 -3.91 -4.15 17.54
N ARG A 77 -2.99 -5.12 17.58
CA ARG A 77 -2.84 -6.06 18.70
C ARG A 77 -1.52 -5.81 19.38
N THR A 78 -1.53 -5.53 20.68
CA THR A 78 -0.35 -5.54 21.53
C THR A 78 0.02 -7.00 21.81
N VAL A 79 0.88 -7.57 20.95
CA VAL A 79 1.52 -8.85 21.23
C VAL A 79 2.78 -8.60 22.04
N GLN A 80 2.76 -9.00 23.32
CA GLN A 80 3.99 -9.16 24.09
C GLN A 80 4.78 -10.29 23.42
N ARG A 81 5.90 -9.95 22.78
CA ARG A 81 6.83 -10.95 22.26
C ARG A 81 7.48 -11.63 23.47
N GLY A 82 7.02 -12.84 23.78
CA GLY A 82 7.62 -13.72 24.78
C GLY A 82 8.95 -14.28 24.31
#